data_AF-A0A9N7RFU0-F1
#
_entry.id   AF-A0A9N7RFU0-F1
#
_cell.length_a   1.000
_cell.length_b   1.000
_cell.length_c   1.000
_cell.angle_alpha   90.00
_cell.angle_beta   90.00
_cell.angle_gamma   90.00
#
_symmetry.space_group_name_H-M   'P 1'
#
loop_
_entity.id
_entity.type
_entity.pdbx_description
1 polymer ?
#
loop_
_entity_poly.entity_id
_entity_poly.type
_entity_poly.pdbx_seq_one_letter_code
_entity_poly.pdbx_strand_id
1 'polypeptide(L)'
;MVIAAGAWHSAVIGKDGRVCTWGWGRYGCLGHGNEDCESAPKVVEKLRDVKAVHVATGDYTTFVVSDRGEVYSFGCGESSSLGHYRAAAEEQ
;
A
#
# COMPACT_ATOMS: atom_id res chain seq x y z
N MET A 1 3.53 14.33 8.17
CA MET A 1 4.07 13.02 8.59
C MET A 1 2.91 12.25 9.16
N VAL A 2 2.64 11.07 8.63
CA VAL A 2 1.46 10.25 8.98
C VAL A 2 1.96 8.86 9.33
N ILE A 3 1.31 8.21 10.31
CA ILE A 3 1.59 6.83 10.71
C ILE A 3 0.30 6.01 10.59
N ALA A 4 0.43 4.74 10.20
CA ALA A 4 -0.62 3.75 10.23
C ALA A 4 -0.05 2.42 10.73
N ALA A 5 -0.79 1.74 11.59
CA ALA A 5 -0.42 0.44 12.15
C ALA A 5 -1.60 -0.51 11.98
N GLY A 6 -1.38 -1.59 11.22
CA GLY A 6 -2.34 -2.67 11.04
C GLY A 6 -2.05 -3.81 12.02
N ALA A 7 -2.72 -4.94 11.84
CA ALA A 7 -2.50 -6.12 12.68
C ALA A 7 -1.08 -6.69 12.50
N TRP A 8 -0.53 -6.65 11.28
CA TRP A 8 0.71 -7.37 10.94
C TRP A 8 1.80 -6.51 10.29
N HIS A 9 1.48 -5.30 9.85
CA HIS A 9 2.42 -4.38 9.23
C HIS A 9 2.17 -2.94 9.64
N SER A 10 3.12 -2.08 9.31
CA SER A 10 3.06 -0.65 9.60
C SER A 10 3.46 0.14 8.36
N ALA A 11 2.93 1.35 8.26
CA ALA A 11 3.23 2.26 7.18
C ALA A 11 3.39 3.69 7.70
N VAL A 12 4.27 4.45 7.07
CA VAL A 12 4.47 5.88 7.37
C VAL A 12 4.62 6.69 6.10
N ILE A 13 4.22 7.95 6.21
CA ILE A 13 4.50 8.98 5.21
C ILE A 13 5.53 9.94 5.79
N GLY A 14 6.71 9.99 5.15
CA GLY A 14 7.78 10.92 5.46
C GLY A 14 7.41 12.38 5.23
N LYS A 15 8.26 13.32 5.64
CA LYS A 15 8.05 14.76 5.39
C LYS A 15 8.10 15.10 3.89
N ASP A 16 8.82 14.30 3.11
CA ASP A 16 8.95 14.39 1.66
C ASP A 16 7.78 13.74 0.90
N GLY A 17 6.80 13.16 1.61
CA GLY A 17 5.66 12.47 1.02
C GLY A 17 5.95 11.03 0.60
N ARG A 18 7.14 10.48 0.89
CA ARG A 18 7.47 9.09 0.58
C ARG A 18 6.77 8.14 1.55
N VAL A 19 6.31 7.01 1.00
CA VAL A 19 5.71 5.92 1.77
C VAL A 19 6.77 4.88 2.11
N CYS A 20 6.90 4.57 3.40
CA CYS A 20 7.66 3.42 3.86
C CYS A 20 6.73 2.42 4.54
N THR A 21 6.96 1.14 4.30
CA THR A 21 6.22 0.02 4.89
C THR A 21 7.18 -1.00 5.48
N TRP A 22 6.73 -1.72 6.51
CA TRP A 22 7.48 -2.83 7.11
C TRP A 22 6.57 -3.74 7.92
N GLY A 23 7.09 -4.89 8.34
CA GLY A 23 6.37 -5.94 9.04
C GLY A 23 6.14 -7.16 8.16
N TRP A 24 4.96 -7.77 8.31
CA TRP A 24 4.61 -8.98 7.59
C TRP A 24 4.34 -8.71 6.11
N GLY A 25 4.94 -9.52 5.23
CA GLY A 25 5.00 -9.26 3.78
C GLY A 25 3.93 -9.93 2.91
N ARG A 26 3.23 -10.96 3.42
CA ARG A 26 2.42 -11.81 2.53
C ARG A 26 1.21 -11.08 1.98
N TYR A 27 0.68 -11.63 0.88
CA TYR A 27 -0.31 -10.99 0.02
C TYR A 27 0.19 -9.66 -0.60
N GLY A 28 1.48 -9.35 -0.49
CA GLY A 28 2.06 -8.11 -1.04
C GLY A 28 1.62 -6.84 -0.32
N CYS A 29 1.19 -6.93 0.94
CA CYS A 29 0.65 -5.79 1.71
C CYS A 29 1.66 -4.67 1.98
N LEU A 30 2.96 -4.93 1.79
CA LEU A 30 4.02 -3.93 1.89
C LEU A 30 4.26 -3.17 0.57
N GLY A 31 3.79 -3.67 -0.58
CA GLY A 31 3.91 -2.95 -1.86
C GLY A 31 5.29 -3.02 -2.52
N HIS A 32 6.22 -3.85 -2.03
CA HIS A 32 7.58 -3.97 -2.57
C HIS A 32 7.70 -4.85 -3.83
N GLY A 33 6.59 -5.39 -4.34
CA GLY A 33 6.59 -6.26 -5.53
C GLY A 33 6.96 -7.72 -5.26
N ASN A 34 7.05 -8.11 -3.99
CA ASN A 34 7.25 -9.46 -3.48
C ASN A 34 6.38 -9.66 -2.21
N GLU A 35 6.52 -10.83 -1.56
CA GLU A 35 5.81 -11.18 -0.32
C GLU A 35 6.74 -11.29 0.90
N ASP A 36 7.96 -10.77 0.77
CA ASP A 36 8.99 -10.86 1.81
C ASP A 36 8.63 -9.96 3.00
N CYS A 37 8.88 -10.45 4.22
CA CYS A 37 8.73 -9.63 5.42
C CYS A 37 9.90 -8.66 5.53
N GLU A 38 9.63 -7.45 6.01
CA GLU A 38 10.64 -6.41 6.18
C GLU A 38 10.75 -6.06 7.67
N SER A 39 11.94 -6.20 8.26
CA SER A 39 12.15 -5.93 9.69
C SER A 39 12.38 -4.45 10.01
N ALA A 40 12.52 -3.60 9.00
CA ALA A 40 12.75 -2.17 9.12
C ALA A 40 11.97 -1.40 8.05
N PRO A 41 11.65 -0.11 8.25
CA PRO A 41 10.98 0.71 7.26
C PRO A 41 11.72 0.70 5.92
N LYS A 42 11.02 0.27 4.86
CA LYS A 42 11.54 0.24 3.49
C LYS A 42 10.66 1.07 2.59
N VAL A 43 11.27 1.82 1.68
CA VAL A 43 10.54 2.68 0.73
C VAL A 43 9.75 1.82 -0.25
N VAL A 44 8.50 2.20 -0.51
CA VAL A 44 7.68 1.61 -1.57
C VAL A 44 8.07 2.25 -2.91
N GLU A 45 9.08 1.68 -3.58
CA GLU A 45 9.68 2.25 -4.80
C GLU A 45 8.68 2.53 -5.93
N LYS A 46 7.61 1.72 -6.04
CA LYS A 46 6.53 1.94 -7.02
C LYS A 46 5.73 3.24 -6.78
N LEU A 47 5.84 3.83 -5.59
CA LEU A 47 5.19 5.09 -5.22
C LEU A 47 6.20 6.24 -5.06
N ARG A 48 7.47 6.09 -5.48
CA ARG A 48 8.51 7.12 -5.27
C ARG A 48 8.17 8.48 -5.89
N ASP A 49 7.42 8.46 -6.99
CA ASP A 49 7.02 9.64 -7.78
C ASP A 49 5.61 10.14 -7.38
N VAL A 50 5.02 9.53 -6.34
CA VAL A 50 3.72 9.90 -5.77
C VAL A 50 3.95 10.63 -4.45
N LYS A 51 3.41 11.85 -4.34
CA LYS A 51 3.43 12.59 -3.08
C LYS A 51 2.25 12.16 -2.21
N ALA A 52 2.48 11.20 -1.32
CA ALA A 52 1.44 10.70 -0.42
C ALA A 52 1.12 11.72 0.68
N VAL A 53 -0.16 11.79 1.05
CA VAL A 53 -0.66 12.65 2.14
C VAL A 53 -1.47 11.87 3.19
N HIS A 54 -2.04 10.72 2.83
CA HIS A 54 -2.71 9.83 3.78
C HIS A 54 -2.31 8.38 3.54
N VAL A 55 -2.24 7.60 4.61
CA VAL A 55 -2.02 6.15 4.58
C VAL A 55 -2.91 5.46 5.61
N ALA A 56 -3.44 4.31 5.25
CA ALA A 56 -4.21 3.44 6.14
C ALA A 56 -3.82 1.98 5.91
N THR A 57 -3.92 1.17 6.96
CA THR A 57 -3.56 -0.25 6.94
C THR A 57 -4.72 -1.06 7.51
N GLY A 58 -5.11 -2.13 6.83
CA GLY A 58 -5.95 -3.20 7.37
C GLY A 58 -5.10 -4.36 7.89
N ASP A 59 -5.71 -5.55 8.02
CA ASP A 59 -4.99 -6.76 8.45
C ASP A 59 -3.92 -7.15 7.42
N TYR A 60 -4.28 -7.12 6.13
CA TYR A 60 -3.42 -7.53 5.02
C TYR A 60 -3.47 -6.55 3.85
N THR A 61 -3.92 -5.32 4.06
CA THR A 61 -4.10 -4.32 3.01
C THR A 61 -3.49 -2.99 3.41
N THR A 62 -3.05 -2.24 2.42
CA THR A 62 -2.54 -0.87 2.58
C THR A 62 -3.20 0.01 1.54
N PHE A 63 -3.62 1.20 1.97
CA PHE A 63 -4.19 2.24 1.14
C PHE A 63 -3.38 3.51 1.27
N VAL A 64 -3.12 4.17 0.15
CA VAL A 64 -2.36 5.42 0.08
C VAL A 64 -3.16 6.43 -0.75
N VAL A 65 -3.23 7.67 -0.30
CA VAL A 65 -3.84 8.78 -1.04
C VAL A 65 -2.77 9.83 -1.37
N SER A 66 -2.66 10.21 -2.65
CA SER A 66 -1.76 11.26 -3.11
C SER A 66 -2.31 12.66 -2.84
N ASP A 67 -1.47 13.69 -2.92
CA ASP A 67 -1.90 15.10 -2.82
C ASP A 67 -2.81 15.54 -3.99
N ARG A 68 -2.92 14.71 -5.03
CA ARG A 68 -3.84 14.87 -6.16
C ARG A 68 -5.17 14.14 -5.98
N GLY A 69 -5.35 13.42 -4.87
CA GLY A 69 -6.55 12.62 -4.59
C GLY A 69 -6.58 11.26 -5.29
N GLU A 70 -5.46 10.80 -5.86
CA GLU A 70 -5.36 9.45 -6.42
C GLU A 70 -5.24 8.43 -5.28
N VAL A 71 -5.92 7.30 -5.41
CA VAL A 71 -5.94 6.23 -4.42
C VAL A 71 -5.20 5.02 -4.95
N TYR A 72 -4.27 4.51 -4.13
CA TYR A 72 -3.51 3.29 -4.41
C TYR A 72 -3.83 2.27 -3.33
N SER A 73 -3.98 1.01 -3.73
CA SER A 73 -4.26 -0.11 -2.82
C SER A 73 -3.42 -1.33 -3.19
N PHE A 74 -2.88 -2.00 -2.17
CA PHE A 74 -2.10 -3.23 -2.33
C PHE A 74 -2.24 -4.12 -1.09
N GLY A 75 -2.06 -5.43 -1.27
CA GLY A 75 -2.32 -6.44 -0.24
C GLY A 75 -3.29 -7.53 -0.68
N CYS A 76 -4.01 -8.10 0.29
CA CYS A 76 -5.01 -9.14 0.02
C CYS A 76 -6.23 -8.56 -0.73
N GLY A 77 -6.55 -9.14 -1.89
CA GLY A 77 -7.70 -8.76 -2.73
C GLY A 77 -9.02 -9.45 -2.40
N GLU A 78 -9.08 -10.23 -1.33
CA GLU A 78 -10.29 -10.94 -0.92
C GLU A 78 -11.47 -9.99 -0.70
N SER A 79 -12.67 -10.46 -1.03
CA SER A 79 -13.92 -9.68 -0.98
C SER A 79 -13.85 -8.34 -1.73
N SER A 80 -13.04 -8.25 -2.80
CA SER A 80 -12.86 -7.04 -3.61
C SER A 80 -12.35 -5.83 -2.81
N SER A 81 -11.73 -6.07 -1.66
CA SER A 81 -11.32 -5.02 -0.70
C SER A 81 -10.32 -4.01 -1.24
N LEU A 82 -9.55 -4.36 -2.27
CA LEU A 82 -8.62 -3.43 -2.92
C LEU A 82 -9.32 -2.43 -3.87
N GLY A 83 -10.57 -2.67 -4.26
CA GLY A 83 -11.32 -1.75 -5.13
C GLY A 83 -10.86 -1.74 -6.59
N HIS A 84 -10.01 -2.67 -7.02
CA HIS A 84 -9.62 -2.84 -8.42
C HIS A 84 -10.79 -3.45 -9.20
N TYR A 85 -11.61 -2.62 -9.86
CA TYR A 85 -12.59 -3.14 -10.81
C TYR A 85 -11.83 -3.64 -12.06
N ARG A 86 -11.89 -4.94 -12.34
CA ARG A 86 -11.69 -5.40 -13.72
C ARG A 86 -13.07 -5.39 -14.34
N ALA A 87 -13.33 -4.44 -15.24
CA ALA A 87 -14.27 -4.73 -16.30
C ALA A 87 -13.75 -6.03 -16.94
N ALA A 88 -14.56 -7.08 -16.94
CA ALA A 88 -14.23 -8.29 -17.67
C ALA A 88 -13.80 -7.84 -19.08
N ALA A 89 -12.62 -8.26 -19.53
CA ALA A 89 -12.25 -8.03 -20.91
C ALA A 89 -13.38 -8.61 -21.74
N GLU A 90 -14.07 -7.76 -22.51
CA GLU A 90 -14.88 -8.24 -23.61
C GLU A 90 -13.91 -8.97 -24.54
N GLU A 91 -13.90 -10.29 -24.46
CA GLU A 91 -13.31 -11.14 -25.49
C GLU A 91 -14.18 -10.95 -26.74
N GLN A 92 -13.62 -10.25 -27.75
CA GLN A 92 -14.12 -10.24 -29.13
C GLN A 92 -13.63 -11.47 -29.88
#